data_AF-A0A8T4YMX5-F1
#
_entry.id   AF-A0A8T4YMX5-F1
#
_cell.length_a   1.000
_cell.length_b   1.000
_cell.length_c   1.000
_cell.angle_alpha   90.00
_cell.angle_beta   90.00
_cell.angle_gamma   90.00
#
_symmetry.space_group_name_H-M   'P 1'
#
loop_
_entity.id
_entity.type
_entity.pdbx_description
1 polymer ?
#
loop_
_entity_poly.entity_id
_entity_poly.type
_entity_poly.pdbx_seq_one_letter_code
_entity_poly.pdbx_strand_id
1 'polypeptide(L)' 'MAKKTTIILREDVYQSLREKAGARNISNLINQILIEYFAKKESMFGTMKPTDTNDLRNHRERL' A
#
# COMPACT_ATOMS: atom_id res chain seq x y z
N MET A 1 -15.86 6.49 8.28
CA MET A 1 -16.41 5.56 9.29
C MET A 1 -15.49 4.34 9.35
N ALA A 2 -14.95 3.98 10.52
CA ALA A 2 -14.03 2.84 10.64
C ALA A 2 -14.81 1.51 10.62
N LYS A 3 -14.37 0.54 9.81
CA LYS A 3 -14.92 -0.82 9.83
C LYS A 3 -14.10 -1.69 10.79
N LYS A 4 -14.78 -2.44 11.67
CA LYS A 4 -14.15 -3.40 12.56
C LYS A 4 -13.99 -4.73 11.82
N THR A 5 -12.77 -5.24 11.78
CA THR A 5 -12.45 -6.52 11.15
C THR A 5 -11.67 -7.38 12.13
N THR A 6 -12.06 -8.65 12.25
CA THR A 6 -11.30 -9.63 13.02
C THR A 6 -10.24 -10.23 12.10
N ILE A 7 -8.98 -10.25 12.56
CA ILE A 7 -7.84 -10.75 11.81
C ILE A 7 -7.18 -11.85 12.64
N ILE A 8 -6.89 -12.99 12.03
CA ILE A 8 -6.13 -14.06 12.68
C ILE A 8 -4.65 -13.77 12.43
N LEU A 9 -3.90 -13.55 13.50
CA LEU A 9 -2.46 -13.34 13.47
C LEU A 9 -1.77 -14.58 14.02
N ARG A 10 -0.59 -14.89 13.49
CA ARG A 10 0.28 -15.87 14.15
C ARG A 10 0.82 -15.27 15.45
N GLU A 11 1.08 -16.15 16.42
CA GLU A 11 1.44 -15.75 17.78
C GLU A 11 2.78 -14.97 17.84
N ASP A 12 3.76 -15.38 17.02
CA ASP A 12 5.06 -14.70 16.84
C ASP A 12 4.89 -13.24 16.39
N VAL A 13 3.99 -13.04 15.42
CA VAL A 13 3.69 -11.72 14.87
C VAL A 13 2.92 -10.87 15.88
N TYR A 14 1.98 -11.48 16.61
CA TYR A 14 1.22 -10.78 17.65
C TYR A 14 2.12 -10.25 18.77
N GLN A 15 3.07 -11.07 19.26
CA GLN A 15 4.03 -10.61 20.28
C GLN A 15 4.90 -9.47 19.75
N SER A 16 5.45 -9.60 18.55
CA SER A 16 6.27 -8.56 17.93
C SER A 16 5.51 -7.24 17.76
N LEU A 17 4.22 -7.31 17.39
CA LEU A 17 3.35 -6.14 17.28
C LEU A 17 3.06 -5.52 18.66
N ARG A 18 2.85 -6.36 19.68
CA ARG A 18 2.58 -5.91 21.05
C ARG A 18 3.79 -5.22 21.69
N GLU A 19 5.00 -5.72 21.45
CA GLU A 19 6.24 -5.09 21.92
C GLU A 19 6.46 -3.72 21.26
N LYS A 20 6.22 -3.62 19.95
CA LYS A 20 6.44 -2.37 19.19
C LYS A 20 5.36 -1.31 19.41
N ALA A 21 4.09 -1.71 19.45
CA ALA A 21 2.96 -0.78 19.52
C ALA A 21 2.51 -0.51 20.97
N GLY A 22 2.85 -1.39 21.92
CA GLY A 22 2.25 -1.40 23.25
C GLY A 22 0.77 -1.82 23.23
N ALA A 23 0.19 -2.01 24.42
CA ALA A 23 -1.13 -2.63 24.57
C ALA A 23 -2.31 -1.85 23.92
N ARG A 24 -2.15 -0.54 23.67
CA ARG A 24 -3.26 0.35 23.29
C ARG A 24 -3.23 0.83 21.82
N ASN A 25 -2.12 0.63 21.10
CA ASN A 25 -1.92 1.17 19.74
C ASN A 25 -1.74 0.12 18.64
N ILE A 26 -2.00 -1.16 18.93
CA ILE A 26 -1.84 -2.26 17.96
C ILE A 26 -2.63 -2.00 16.67
N SER A 27 -3.89 -1.56 16.79
CA SER A 27 -4.73 -1.28 15.61
C SER A 27 -4.16 -0.17 14.72
N ASN A 28 -3.57 0.88 15.32
CA ASN A 28 -2.96 1.98 14.56
C ASN A 28 -1.73 1.50 13.81
N LEU A 29 -0.90 0.69 14.48
CA LEU A 29 0.32 0.14 13.89
C LEU A 29 0.00 -0.85 12.74
N ILE A 30 -1.02 -1.70 12.91
CA ILE A 30 -1.49 -2.58 11.83
C ILE A 30 -1.97 -1.76 10.64
N ASN A 31 -2.77 -0.72 10.86
CA ASN A 31 -3.23 0.15 9.78
C ASN A 31 -2.06 0.82 9.05
N GLN A 32 -1.04 1.29 9.77
CA GLN A 32 0.14 1.89 9.16
C GLN A 32 0.92 0.88 8.31
N ILE A 33 1.14 -0.35 8.82
CA ILE A 33 1.80 -1.42 8.05
C ILE A 33 1.02 -1.75 6.78
N LEU A 34 -0.31 -1.83 6.86
CA LEU A 34 -1.16 -2.09 5.70
C LEU A 34 -1.08 -0.93 4.69
N ILE A 35 -1.14 0.31 5.16
CA ILE A 35 -0.98 1.50 4.30
C ILE A 35 0.38 1.44 3.60
N GLU A 36 1.47 1.22 4.32
CA GLU A 36 2.82 1.15 3.73
C GLU A 36 2.95 0.00 2.73
N TYR A 37 2.37 -1.16 3.03
CA TYR A 37 2.41 -2.32 2.14
C TYR A 37 1.62 -2.08 0.84
N PHE A 38 0.41 -1.54 0.93
CA PHE A 38 -0.41 -1.25 -0.23
C PHE A 38 0.08 -0.03 -1.01
N ALA A 39 0.54 1.03 -0.33
CA ALA A 39 1.13 2.20 -0.97
C ALA A 39 2.42 1.85 -1.74
N LYS A 40 3.23 0.90 -1.24
CA LYS A 40 4.40 0.41 -1.97
C LYS A 40 4.04 -0.42 -3.21
N LYS A 41 2.87 -1.05 -3.24
CA LYS A 41 2.44 -1.88 -4.38
C LYS A 41 1.83 -1.09 -5.52
N GLU A 42 1.29 0.09 -5.29
CA GLU A 42 0.69 0.91 -6.33
C GLU A 42 1.53 2.15 -6.64
N SER A 43 2.53 1.97 -7.50
CA SER A 43 2.70 2.98 -8.53
C SER A 43 1.48 2.88 -9.44
N MET A 44 0.53 3.82 -9.30
CA MET A 44 -0.52 4.01 -10.31
C MET A 44 0.05 4.42 -11.69
N PHE A 45 1.36 4.67 -11.76
CA PHE A 45 2.12 4.92 -12.99
C PHE A 45 2.78 3.66 -13.58
N GLY A 46 2.72 2.51 -12.89
CA GLY A 46 3.50 1.31 -13.23
C GLY A 46 3.02 0.50 -14.43
N THR A 47 1.87 0.82 -15.01
CA THR A 47 1.37 0.18 -16.24
C THR A 47 1.62 1.02 -17.50
N MET A 48 2.10 2.26 -17.36
CA MET A 48 2.40 3.11 -18.50
C MET A 48 3.77 2.72 -19.05
N LYS A 49 3.81 2.27 -20.31
CA LYS A 49 5.08 2.05 -21.02
C LYS A 49 5.89 3.35 -20.96
N PRO A 50 7.22 3.30 -20.76
CA PRO A 50 8.05 4.49 -20.83
C PRO A 50 7.82 5.17 -22.17
N THR A 51 7.24 6.37 -22.14
CA THR A 51 6.97 7.16 -23.34
C THR A 51 8.24 7.89 -23.72
N ASP A 52 8.74 7.65 -24.92
CA ASP A 52 9.87 8.39 -25.47
C ASP A 52 9.44 9.84 -25.74
N THR A 53 10.22 10.81 -25.25
CA THR A 53 9.99 12.25 -25.48
C THR A 53 10.23 12.65 -26.94
N ASN A 54 10.79 11.77 -27.76
CA ASN A 54 10.97 12.00 -29.19
C ASN A 54 9.65 12.07 -29.98
N ASP A 55 8.55 11.53 -29.45
CA ASP A 55 7.25 11.55 -30.13
C ASP A 55 6.11 11.86 -29.14
N LEU A 56 5.92 13.15 -28.88
CA LEU A 56 4.84 13.70 -28.05
C LEU A 56 3.48 13.74 -28.76
N ARG A 57 3.38 13.19 -29.98
CA ARG A 57 2.16 13.25 -30.77
C ARG A 57 1.08 12.34 -30.20
N ASN A 58 -0.13 12.86 -30.10
CA ASN A 58 -1.28 12.11 -29.59
C ASN A 58 -1.76 11.07 -30.62
N HIS A 59 -2.58 10.08 -30.22
CA HIS A 59 -3.08 9.05 -31.17
C HIS A 59 -3.74 9.68 -32.39
N ARG A 60 -4.40 10.83 -32.22
CA ARG A 60 -5.13 11.53 -33.28
C ARG A 60 -4.19 12.16 -34.31
N GLU A 61 -2.97 12.48 -33.88
CA GLU A 61 -1.90 13.03 -34.74
C GLU A 61 -1.06 11.92 -35.39
N ARG A 62 -1.28 10.65 -35.01
CA ARG A 62 -0.74 9.47 -35.69
C ARG A 62 -1.64 8.94 -36.81
N LEU A 63 -2.88 9.45 -36.95
CA LEU A 63 -3.81 9.10 -38.02
C LEU A 63 -3.55 9.93 -39.28
#